data_AF-A0AAN7Z313-F1
#
_entry.id   AF-A0AAN7Z313-F1
#
_cell.length_a   1.000
_cell.length_b   1.000
_cell.length_c   1.000
_cell.angle_alpha   90.00
_cell.angle_beta   90.00
_cell.angle_gamma   90.00
#
_symmetry.space_group_name_H-M   'P 1'
#
loop_
_entity.id
_entity.type
_entity.pdbx_description
1 polymer ?
#
loop_
_entity_poly.entity_id
_entity_poly.type
_entity_poly.pdbx_seq_one_letter_code
_entity_poly.pdbx_strand_id
1 'polypeptide(L)'
;MKLIPSLILLLFCTISVVLSQTYPCPFFRSLSLANPPMNGDDIYILQSLLTRTPGLENLALTSNFDQPTQMALTKFQSINNVNSPDGTLDIYTANLILELNSEDGYKDNGQIPPGFLYKVHIPVYKNRSVETTATLYDANLNVLLQFPVRTHGQNDNVTGLAENEFCEDGSTPTGLMTFDLNSPEPDPISFGPYPINRAIQGITGNAAIVISSIRDGILMHTGEWPNWTPSQPMPNSHGCVHGHPTDIDQVQTILSTQLNVAIRQNTYGAMPYTHQPQGILSIELID
;
A
#
# COMPACT_ATOMS: atom_id res chain seq x y z
N MET A 1 -35.99 -11.94 68.27
CA MET A 1 -35.93 -13.07 67.31
C MET A 1 -35.11 -12.63 66.11
N LYS A 2 -34.10 -13.41 65.72
CA LYS A 2 -33.00 -13.02 64.83
C LYS A 2 -33.45 -12.79 63.38
N LEU A 3 -33.03 -11.67 62.79
CA LEU A 3 -33.10 -11.40 61.34
C LEU A 3 -31.90 -12.08 60.65
N ILE A 4 -32.17 -12.89 59.62
CA ILE A 4 -31.17 -13.53 58.76
C ILE A 4 -30.93 -12.59 57.57
N PRO A 5 -29.68 -12.22 57.22
CA PRO A 5 -29.42 -11.54 55.96
C PRO A 5 -29.17 -12.59 54.86
N SER A 6 -30.01 -12.60 53.83
CA SER A 6 -29.78 -13.35 52.60
C SER A 6 -28.65 -12.71 51.80
N LEU A 7 -27.59 -13.49 51.56
CA LEU A 7 -26.47 -13.15 50.71
C LEU A 7 -26.88 -13.39 49.24
N ILE A 8 -27.09 -12.34 48.46
CA ILE A 8 -27.29 -12.42 47.01
C ILE A 8 -25.90 -12.37 46.35
N LEU A 9 -25.47 -13.50 45.80
CA LEU A 9 -24.25 -13.60 44.99
C LEU A 9 -24.57 -13.20 43.55
N LEU A 10 -24.20 -11.98 43.16
CA LEU A 10 -24.28 -11.53 41.76
C LEU A 10 -23.12 -12.13 40.98
N LEU A 11 -23.42 -13.18 40.21
CA LEU A 11 -22.50 -13.83 39.28
C LEU A 11 -22.37 -12.93 38.02
N PHE A 12 -21.31 -12.14 37.94
CA PHE A 12 -20.94 -11.44 36.71
C PHE A 12 -20.36 -12.47 35.72
N CYS A 13 -21.21 -12.99 34.83
CA CYS A 13 -20.74 -13.66 33.62
C CYS A 13 -20.13 -12.60 32.69
N THR A 14 -18.81 -12.42 32.77
CA THR A 14 -18.06 -11.71 31.72
C THR A 14 -18.09 -12.60 30.47
N ILE A 15 -18.92 -12.22 29.50
CA ILE A 15 -18.85 -12.76 28.15
C ILE A 15 -17.55 -12.21 27.57
N SER A 16 -16.48 -12.99 27.64
CA SER A 16 -15.27 -12.74 26.87
C SER A 16 -15.64 -12.96 25.41
N VAL A 17 -15.89 -11.86 24.68
CA VAL A 17 -15.90 -11.90 23.23
C VAL A 17 -14.48 -12.27 22.82
N VAL A 18 -14.26 -13.54 22.52
CA VAL A 18 -13.03 -13.98 21.85
C VAL A 18 -13.14 -13.40 20.44
N LEU A 19 -12.61 -12.20 20.25
CA LEU A 19 -12.32 -11.70 18.92
C LEU A 19 -11.36 -12.73 18.32
N SER A 20 -11.84 -13.49 17.33
CA SER A 20 -11.00 -14.35 16.53
C SER A 20 -9.95 -13.46 15.88
N GLN A 21 -8.73 -13.47 16.40
CA GLN A 21 -7.64 -12.73 15.80
C GLN A 21 -7.29 -13.44 14.49
N THR A 22 -7.56 -12.78 13.37
CA THR A 22 -7.11 -13.21 12.05
C THR A 22 -5.70 -12.68 11.82
N TYR A 23 -4.96 -13.29 10.90
CA TYR A 23 -3.68 -12.71 10.48
C TYR A 23 -3.93 -11.33 9.85
N PRO A 24 -3.11 -10.32 10.15
CA PRO A 24 -3.17 -9.06 9.44
C PRO A 24 -2.65 -9.27 8.02
N CYS A 25 -3.40 -8.80 7.04
CA CYS A 25 -2.94 -8.73 5.67
C CYS A 25 -1.58 -7.98 5.61
N PRO A 26 -0.60 -8.40 4.78
CA PRO A 26 -0.69 -9.39 3.69
C PRO A 26 -0.59 -10.85 4.16
N PHE A 27 -0.42 -11.09 5.45
CA PHE A 27 -0.32 -12.44 5.99
C PHE A 27 -1.71 -13.05 6.15
N PHE A 28 -1.84 -14.32 5.80
CA PHE A 28 -3.11 -15.06 5.91
C PHE A 28 -2.91 -16.45 6.53
N ARG A 29 -1.68 -16.80 6.91
CA ARG A 29 -1.29 -18.09 7.44
C ARG A 29 -0.06 -17.97 8.34
N SER A 30 0.12 -18.97 9.19
CA SER A 30 1.39 -19.14 9.92
C SER A 30 2.51 -19.43 8.95
N LEU A 31 3.67 -18.80 9.13
CA LEU A 31 4.87 -19.09 8.34
C LEU A 31 5.95 -19.70 9.23
N SER A 32 6.51 -20.83 8.80
CA SER A 32 7.52 -21.57 9.56
C SER A 32 8.38 -22.41 8.61
N LEU A 33 9.52 -22.88 9.11
CA LEU A 33 10.37 -23.80 8.36
C LEU A 33 9.60 -25.10 8.04
N ALA A 34 9.61 -25.49 6.77
CA ALA A 34 8.95 -26.69 6.26
C ALA A 34 9.79 -27.38 5.19
N ASN A 35 9.44 -28.63 4.86
CA ASN A 35 10.04 -29.38 3.76
C ASN A 35 8.94 -30.00 2.86
N PRO A 36 8.74 -29.53 1.62
CA PRO A 36 9.46 -28.43 0.96
C PRO A 36 9.24 -27.07 1.65
N PRO A 37 10.14 -26.07 1.45
CA PRO A 37 9.96 -24.74 2.01
C PRO A 37 8.63 -24.12 1.59
N MET A 38 8.00 -23.39 2.51
CA MET A 38 6.87 -22.54 2.16
C MET A 38 7.35 -21.46 1.17
N ASN A 39 6.50 -21.09 0.22
CA ASN A 39 6.79 -20.07 -0.78
C ASN A 39 5.57 -19.15 -0.98
N GLY A 40 5.84 -17.88 -1.31
CA GLY A 40 4.80 -16.90 -1.64
C GLY A 40 5.23 -15.45 -1.45
N ASP A 41 4.37 -14.54 -1.90
CA ASP A 41 4.56 -13.09 -1.77
C ASP A 41 4.48 -12.62 -0.32
N ASP A 42 3.69 -13.30 0.52
CA ASP A 42 3.65 -13.10 1.97
C ASP A 42 5.03 -13.29 2.60
N ILE A 43 5.81 -14.27 2.13
CA ILE A 43 7.18 -14.52 2.59
C ILE A 43 8.15 -13.46 2.04
N TYR A 44 8.00 -13.06 0.76
CA TYR A 44 8.84 -12.00 0.19
C TYR A 44 8.67 -10.68 0.94
N ILE A 45 7.42 -10.32 1.27
CA ILE A 45 7.11 -9.14 2.07
C ILE A 45 7.67 -9.29 3.48
N LEU A 46 7.51 -10.45 4.13
CA LEU A 46 8.12 -10.71 5.44
C LEU A 46 9.64 -10.49 5.41
N GLN A 47 10.33 -11.10 4.44
CA GLN A 47 11.78 -10.96 4.29
C GLN A 47 12.16 -9.48 4.07
N SER A 48 11.40 -8.75 3.26
CA SER A 48 11.62 -7.33 2.99
C SER A 48 11.38 -6.44 4.21
N LEU A 49 10.44 -6.78 5.09
CA LEU A 49 10.22 -6.08 6.35
C LEU A 49 11.32 -6.44 7.36
N LEU A 50 11.78 -7.69 7.40
CA LEU A 50 12.85 -8.12 8.29
C LEU A 50 14.17 -7.38 8.03
N THR A 51 14.50 -7.07 6.78
CA THR A 51 15.74 -6.33 6.44
C THR A 51 15.79 -4.92 7.03
N ARG A 52 14.65 -4.35 7.46
CA ARG A 52 14.58 -3.05 8.16
C ARG A 52 14.98 -3.14 9.63
N THR A 53 15.16 -4.35 10.13
CA THR A 53 15.59 -4.58 11.51
C THR A 53 17.12 -4.48 11.61
N PRO A 54 17.68 -3.71 12.56
CA PRO A 54 19.12 -3.61 12.74
C PRO A 54 19.84 -4.96 12.84
N GLY A 55 20.82 -5.16 11.98
CA GLY A 55 21.60 -6.39 11.85
C GLY A 55 20.90 -7.51 11.08
N LEU A 56 19.85 -7.22 10.30
CA LEU A 56 19.20 -8.13 9.34
C LEU A 56 19.20 -7.59 7.90
N GLU A 57 19.92 -6.50 7.63
CA GLU A 57 19.89 -5.73 6.37
C GLU A 57 20.27 -6.56 5.14
N ASN A 58 21.05 -7.62 5.34
CA ASN A 58 21.57 -8.49 4.28
C ASN A 58 20.78 -9.81 4.14
N LEU A 59 19.56 -9.91 4.71
CA LEU A 59 18.71 -11.07 4.50
C LEU A 59 18.35 -11.19 3.01
N ALA A 60 18.53 -12.39 2.45
CA ALA A 60 18.17 -12.66 1.06
C ALA A 60 16.63 -12.73 0.89
N LEU A 61 16.11 -12.05 -0.14
CA LEU A 61 14.70 -12.05 -0.50
C LEU A 61 14.41 -13.16 -1.50
N THR A 62 14.27 -14.39 -1.01
CA THR A 62 14.13 -15.61 -1.84
C THR A 62 12.69 -16.02 -2.09
N SER A 63 11.73 -15.36 -1.44
CA SER A 63 10.31 -15.75 -1.35
C SER A 63 10.08 -17.15 -0.76
N ASN A 64 11.13 -17.80 -0.25
CA ASN A 64 11.05 -19.11 0.42
C ASN A 64 11.29 -18.93 1.92
N PHE A 65 10.46 -19.54 2.75
CA PHE A 65 10.66 -19.56 4.19
C PHE A 65 11.73 -20.61 4.54
N ASP A 66 12.98 -20.20 4.40
CA ASP A 66 14.18 -21.01 4.60
C ASP A 66 14.80 -20.78 5.99
N GLN A 67 15.88 -21.50 6.28
CA GLN A 67 16.59 -21.38 7.56
C GLN A 67 17.10 -19.95 7.84
N PRO A 68 17.68 -19.22 6.86
CA PRO A 68 18.00 -17.79 7.03
C PRO A 68 16.78 -16.95 7.43
N THR A 69 15.62 -17.15 6.79
CA THR A 69 14.39 -16.44 7.12
C THR A 69 13.90 -16.75 8.53
N GLN A 70 13.90 -18.02 8.94
CA GLN A 70 13.56 -18.43 10.30
C GLN A 70 14.48 -17.77 11.32
N MET A 71 15.80 -17.82 11.11
CA MET A 71 16.79 -17.22 12.02
C MET A 71 16.62 -15.70 12.13
N ALA A 72 16.33 -15.04 11.01
CA ALA A 72 16.04 -13.61 10.99
C ALA A 72 14.77 -13.29 11.79
N LEU A 73 13.71 -14.07 11.61
CA LEU A 73 12.46 -13.90 12.37
C LEU A 73 12.64 -14.17 13.87
N THR A 74 13.38 -15.23 14.24
CA THR A 74 13.76 -15.50 15.64
C THR A 74 14.53 -14.32 16.25
N LYS A 75 15.46 -13.73 15.50
CA LYS A 75 16.21 -12.55 15.96
C LYS A 75 15.28 -11.35 16.13
N PHE A 76 14.41 -11.06 15.17
CA PHE A 76 13.40 -10.00 15.26
C PHE A 76 12.50 -10.20 16.49
N GLN A 77 12.01 -11.41 16.72
CA GLN A 77 11.20 -11.73 17.88
C GLN A 77 11.95 -11.52 19.20
N SER A 78 13.21 -11.95 19.24
CA SER A 78 14.06 -11.83 20.44
C SER A 78 14.33 -10.37 20.82
N ILE A 79 14.69 -9.52 19.85
CA ILE A 79 14.99 -8.10 20.14
C ILE A 79 13.74 -7.31 20.54
N ASN A 80 12.55 -7.76 20.12
CA ASN A 80 11.27 -7.15 20.44
C ASN A 80 10.55 -7.84 21.60
N ASN A 81 11.26 -8.68 22.37
CA ASN A 81 10.75 -9.35 23.59
C ASN A 81 9.46 -10.16 23.37
N VAL A 82 9.31 -10.80 22.21
CA VAL A 82 8.23 -11.78 22.00
C VAL A 82 8.49 -12.99 22.91
N ASN A 83 7.48 -13.43 23.66
CA ASN A 83 7.61 -14.44 24.73
C ASN A 83 8.22 -15.77 24.26
N SER A 84 8.01 -16.15 23.00
CA SER A 84 8.53 -17.39 22.39
C SER A 84 9.17 -17.07 21.03
N PRO A 85 10.45 -16.67 20.98
CA PRO A 85 11.14 -16.38 19.73
C PRO A 85 11.55 -17.68 19.02
N ASP A 86 10.58 -18.37 18.42
CA ASP A 86 10.75 -19.67 17.77
C ASP A 86 10.97 -19.57 16.25
N GLY A 87 10.92 -18.36 15.70
CA GLY A 87 11.04 -18.11 14.26
C GLY A 87 9.79 -18.53 13.46
N THR A 88 8.64 -18.67 14.11
CA THR A 88 7.33 -18.83 13.47
C THR A 88 6.64 -17.48 13.37
N LEU A 89 6.15 -17.11 12.19
CA LEU A 89 5.27 -15.95 12.04
C LEU A 89 3.87 -16.33 12.48
N ASP A 90 3.51 -16.02 13.71
CA ASP A 90 2.15 -16.07 14.22
C ASP A 90 1.43 -14.72 14.09
N ILE A 91 0.16 -14.65 14.49
CA ILE A 91 -0.65 -13.43 14.37
C ILE A 91 -0.03 -12.26 15.15
N TYR A 92 0.52 -12.53 16.34
CA TYR A 92 1.14 -11.50 17.16
C TYR A 92 2.39 -10.93 16.47
N THR A 93 3.28 -11.81 16.01
CA THR A 93 4.52 -11.42 15.31
C THR A 93 4.20 -10.72 13.99
N ALA A 94 3.15 -11.14 13.28
CA ALA A 94 2.67 -10.50 12.05
C ALA A 94 2.19 -9.06 12.28
N ASN A 95 1.40 -8.80 13.34
CA ASN A 95 1.00 -7.44 13.69
C ASN A 95 2.21 -6.60 14.09
N LEU A 96 3.10 -7.15 14.92
CA LEU A 96 4.27 -6.45 15.43
C LEU A 96 5.24 -6.03 14.32
N ILE A 97 5.50 -6.91 13.34
CA ILE A 97 6.41 -6.57 12.24
C ILE A 97 5.82 -5.52 11.30
N LEU A 98 4.51 -5.54 11.06
CA LEU A 98 3.84 -4.46 10.31
C LEU A 98 3.92 -3.14 11.10
N GLU A 99 3.60 -3.17 12.39
CA GLU A 99 3.65 -1.97 13.24
C GLU A 99 5.03 -1.31 13.25
N LEU A 100 6.09 -2.10 13.41
CA LEU A 100 7.45 -1.58 13.59
C LEU A 100 8.18 -1.32 12.27
N ASN A 101 7.88 -2.08 11.21
CA ASN A 101 8.70 -2.09 10.00
C ASN A 101 7.94 -1.72 8.72
N SER A 102 6.65 -1.39 8.75
CA SER A 102 5.93 -0.96 7.52
C SER A 102 6.40 0.39 6.97
N GLU A 103 6.85 1.31 7.83
CA GLU A 103 7.37 2.61 7.41
C GLU A 103 8.75 2.44 6.75
N ASP A 104 8.85 2.80 5.48
CA ASP A 104 10.05 2.57 4.66
C ASP A 104 11.10 3.70 4.77
N GLY A 105 10.74 4.80 5.43
CA GLY A 105 11.59 6.00 5.54
C GLY A 105 11.86 6.68 4.19
N TYR A 106 11.12 6.34 3.13
CA TYR A 106 11.28 6.95 1.81
C TYR A 106 10.99 8.46 1.89
N LYS A 107 11.87 9.25 1.28
CA LYS A 107 11.74 10.70 1.15
C LYS A 107 11.95 11.11 -0.29
N ASP A 108 11.05 11.95 -0.79
CA ASP A 108 11.23 12.54 -2.11
C ASP A 108 12.44 13.47 -2.08
N ASN A 109 13.40 13.23 -2.98
CA ASN A 109 14.63 14.02 -3.02
C ASN A 109 14.49 15.32 -3.83
N GLY A 110 13.28 15.65 -4.30
CA GLY A 110 13.03 16.81 -5.14
C GLY A 110 13.65 16.69 -6.53
N GLN A 111 13.95 15.50 -7.03
CA GLN A 111 14.55 15.28 -8.35
C GLN A 111 13.67 14.41 -9.25
N ILE A 112 13.91 14.50 -10.56
CA ILE A 112 13.38 13.61 -11.59
C ILE A 112 14.59 12.90 -12.23
N PRO A 113 14.64 11.55 -12.24
CA PRO A 113 15.71 10.83 -12.93
C PRO A 113 15.75 11.21 -14.43
N PRO A 114 16.92 11.21 -15.09
CA PRO A 114 17.02 11.53 -16.50
C PRO A 114 16.15 10.62 -17.37
N GLY A 115 15.47 11.21 -18.36
CA GLY A 115 14.66 10.48 -19.34
C GLY A 115 13.14 10.52 -19.10
N PHE A 116 12.69 11.01 -17.95
CA PHE A 116 11.26 11.21 -17.67
C PHE A 116 10.81 12.63 -18.00
N LEU A 117 9.59 12.75 -18.52
CA LEU A 117 8.97 14.00 -18.99
C LEU A 117 8.20 14.74 -17.89
N TYR A 118 7.78 14.02 -16.85
CA TYR A 118 6.96 14.57 -15.78
C TYR A 118 7.11 13.78 -14.47
N LYS A 119 6.68 14.40 -13.38
CA LYS A 119 6.59 13.76 -12.06
C LYS A 119 5.28 14.13 -11.37
N VAL A 120 4.67 13.16 -10.71
CA VAL A 120 3.59 13.39 -9.75
C VAL A 120 4.14 13.09 -8.36
N HIS A 121 4.08 14.07 -7.45
CA HIS A 121 4.40 13.89 -6.04
C HIS A 121 3.13 13.94 -5.20
N ILE A 122 2.99 12.98 -4.28
CA ILE A 122 1.85 12.86 -3.39
C ILE A 122 2.37 12.67 -1.97
N PRO A 123 2.31 13.70 -1.10
CA PRO A 123 2.51 13.50 0.33
C PRO A 123 1.31 12.72 0.88
N VAL A 124 1.54 11.77 1.78
CA VAL A 124 0.48 10.96 2.41
C VAL A 124 0.69 10.87 3.91
N TYR A 125 -0.42 10.78 4.65
CA TYR A 125 -0.43 10.52 6.09
C TYR A 125 -0.66 9.05 6.37
N LYS A 126 -0.08 8.49 7.45
CA LYS A 126 -0.30 7.10 7.90
C LYS A 126 -1.78 6.76 7.94
N ASN A 127 -2.60 7.71 8.40
CA ASN A 127 -4.04 7.66 8.15
C ASN A 127 -4.36 8.08 6.70
N ARG A 128 -4.43 7.10 5.81
CA ARG A 128 -4.67 7.33 4.37
C ARG A 128 -6.08 7.86 4.04
N SER A 129 -6.98 7.94 5.02
CA SER A 129 -8.32 8.53 4.82
C SER A 129 -8.27 10.05 4.69
N VAL A 130 -7.15 10.66 5.08
CA VAL A 130 -6.88 12.08 4.89
C VAL A 130 -6.49 12.31 3.43
N GLU A 131 -7.28 13.11 2.73
CA GLU A 131 -6.95 13.58 1.38
C GLU A 131 -5.79 14.56 1.43
N THR A 132 -4.94 14.49 0.41
CA THR A 132 -3.75 15.34 0.30
C THR A 132 -3.71 16.02 -1.05
N THR A 133 -2.81 17.00 -1.19
CA THR A 133 -2.63 17.70 -2.46
C THR A 133 -1.47 17.08 -3.24
N ALA A 134 -1.77 16.43 -4.35
CA ALA A 134 -0.79 16.00 -5.31
C ALA A 134 -0.25 17.21 -6.10
N THR A 135 1.02 17.14 -6.50
CA THR A 135 1.63 18.14 -7.39
C THR A 135 2.17 17.47 -8.65
N LEU A 136 1.71 17.93 -9.81
CA LEU A 136 2.23 17.57 -11.13
C LEU A 136 3.33 18.56 -11.54
N TYR A 137 4.49 18.01 -11.90
CA TYR A 137 5.67 18.74 -12.36
C TYR A 137 6.04 18.36 -13.80
N ASP A 138 6.60 19.30 -14.55
CA ASP A 138 7.34 19.00 -15.78
C ASP A 138 8.75 18.42 -15.48
N ALA A 139 9.50 18.06 -16.52
CA ALA A 139 10.87 17.55 -16.42
C ALA A 139 11.87 18.50 -15.74
N ASN A 140 11.55 19.80 -15.65
CA ASN A 140 12.38 20.82 -15.00
C ASN A 140 11.89 21.17 -13.60
N LEU A 141 10.94 20.40 -13.04
CA LEU A 141 10.31 20.65 -11.74
C LEU A 141 9.50 21.95 -11.65
N ASN A 142 9.03 22.48 -12.78
CA ASN A 142 8.02 23.53 -12.76
C ASN A 142 6.66 22.92 -12.38
N VAL A 143 5.95 23.55 -11.44
CA VAL A 143 4.59 23.14 -11.06
C VAL A 143 3.63 23.43 -12.20
N LEU A 144 2.92 22.41 -12.66
CA LEU A 144 1.90 22.51 -13.71
C LEU A 144 0.48 22.47 -13.15
N LEU A 145 0.26 21.66 -12.11
CA LEU A 145 -1.03 21.50 -11.45
C LEU A 145 -0.85 21.03 -10.00
N GLN A 146 -1.73 21.53 -9.12
CA GLN A 146 -1.93 20.99 -7.78
C GLN A 146 -3.40 20.59 -7.65
N PHE A 147 -3.65 19.38 -7.14
CA PHE A 147 -5.00 18.83 -7.09
C PHE A 147 -5.20 17.88 -5.89
N PRO A 148 -6.41 17.81 -5.31
CA PRO A 148 -6.70 16.88 -4.23
C PRO A 148 -6.67 15.44 -4.73
N VAL A 149 -6.10 14.56 -3.91
CA VAL A 149 -6.11 13.12 -4.12
C VAL A 149 -6.41 12.34 -2.84
N ARG A 150 -6.95 11.15 -2.99
CA ARG A 150 -7.13 10.15 -1.93
C ARG A 150 -6.39 8.87 -2.30
N THR A 151 -5.58 8.36 -1.36
CA THR A 151 -4.78 7.14 -1.52
C THR A 151 -5.20 6.02 -0.57
N HIS A 152 -6.43 6.13 -0.03
CA HIS A 152 -7.04 5.14 0.85
C HIS A 152 -7.57 3.96 0.05
N GLY A 153 -7.11 2.75 0.40
CA GLY A 153 -7.64 1.49 -0.12
C GLY A 153 -8.95 1.08 0.55
N GLN A 154 -9.25 -0.21 0.54
CA GLN A 154 -10.41 -0.75 1.23
C GLN A 154 -10.19 -0.86 2.75
N ASN A 155 -11.30 -1.01 3.46
CA ASN A 155 -11.27 -1.47 4.85
C ASN A 155 -11.47 -2.97 4.86
N ASP A 156 -10.77 -3.66 5.76
CA ASP A 156 -10.95 -5.09 5.98
C ASP A 156 -12.40 -5.36 6.41
N ASN A 157 -13.07 -6.28 5.71
CA ASN A 157 -14.50 -6.53 5.90
C ASN A 157 -14.85 -7.18 7.25
N VAL A 158 -13.86 -7.74 7.96
CA VAL A 158 -14.05 -8.44 9.24
C VAL A 158 -13.85 -7.50 10.42
N THR A 159 -12.79 -6.68 10.37
CA THR A 159 -12.35 -5.79 11.45
C THR A 159 -12.85 -4.36 11.27
N GLY A 160 -13.18 -3.96 10.04
CA GLY A 160 -13.52 -2.58 9.68
C GLY A 160 -12.33 -1.61 9.68
N LEU A 161 -11.11 -2.12 9.88
CA LEU A 161 -9.88 -1.32 9.88
C LEU A 161 -9.36 -1.10 8.46
N ALA A 162 -8.67 0.01 8.23
CA ALA A 162 -8.05 0.29 6.94
C ALA A 162 -6.98 -0.75 6.59
N GLU A 163 -7.01 -1.26 5.37
CA GLU A 163 -5.97 -2.15 4.88
C GLU A 163 -4.68 -1.38 4.59
N ASN A 164 -3.56 -1.97 5.00
CA ASN A 164 -2.23 -1.39 4.80
C ASN A 164 -1.76 -1.54 3.35
N GLU A 165 -0.65 -0.90 3.04
CA GLU A 165 -0.16 -0.80 1.66
C GLU A 165 0.37 -2.10 1.03
N PHE A 166 0.59 -3.15 1.83
CA PHE A 166 1.00 -4.45 1.34
C PHE A 166 -0.19 -5.34 0.95
N CYS A 167 -1.41 -4.93 1.30
CA CYS A 167 -2.64 -5.61 0.92
C CYS A 167 -3.00 -5.37 -0.54
N GLU A 168 -3.65 -6.36 -1.17
CA GLU A 168 -4.10 -6.29 -2.56
C GLU A 168 -4.96 -5.03 -2.79
N ASP A 169 -5.99 -4.85 -1.96
CA ASP A 169 -6.94 -3.74 -2.02
C ASP A 169 -6.61 -2.59 -1.06
N GLY A 170 -5.50 -2.69 -0.33
CA GLY A 170 -5.14 -1.72 0.69
C GLY A 170 -4.56 -0.44 0.14
N SER A 171 -4.17 0.45 1.05
CA SER A 171 -3.75 1.81 0.70
C SER A 171 -2.62 1.87 -0.34
N THR A 172 -2.51 2.98 -1.07
CA THR A 172 -1.45 3.11 -2.09
C THR A 172 -0.05 3.03 -1.45
N PRO A 173 0.89 2.23 -2.00
CA PRO A 173 2.23 2.10 -1.43
C PRO A 173 3.06 3.38 -1.49
N THR A 174 3.87 3.63 -0.46
CA THR A 174 4.90 4.66 -0.47
C THR A 174 6.10 4.25 -1.32
N GLY A 175 6.85 5.22 -1.80
CA GLY A 175 8.05 4.99 -2.58
C GLY A 175 8.06 5.73 -3.91
N LEU A 176 9.05 5.38 -4.73
CA LEU A 176 9.23 5.92 -6.07
C LEU A 176 8.85 4.85 -7.08
N MET A 177 8.08 5.23 -8.09
CA MET A 177 7.60 4.33 -9.14
C MET A 177 7.79 4.97 -10.51
N THR A 178 8.00 4.15 -11.54
CA THR A 178 7.77 4.59 -12.92
C THR A 178 6.28 4.71 -13.18
N PHE A 179 5.90 5.67 -14.02
CA PHE A 179 4.51 6.06 -14.25
C PHE A 179 4.29 6.37 -15.72
N ASP A 180 3.20 5.87 -16.31
CA ASP A 180 2.91 6.15 -17.71
C ASP A 180 1.43 6.41 -17.97
N LEU A 181 1.16 7.23 -18.99
CA LEU A 181 -0.19 7.59 -19.39
C LEU A 181 -0.70 6.56 -20.41
N ASN A 182 -1.74 5.84 -20.04
CA ASN A 182 -2.38 4.81 -20.86
C ASN A 182 -3.76 5.29 -21.35
N SER A 183 -4.26 4.65 -22.41
CA SER A 183 -5.65 4.79 -22.85
C SER A 183 -6.62 4.45 -21.71
N PRO A 184 -7.88 4.94 -21.75
CA PRO A 184 -8.86 4.67 -20.70
C PRO A 184 -9.01 3.17 -20.37
N GLU A 185 -9.38 2.88 -19.12
CA GLU A 185 -9.91 1.58 -18.71
C GLU A 185 -11.31 1.35 -19.32
N PRO A 186 -11.77 0.09 -19.47
CA PRO A 186 -13.01 -0.21 -20.19
C PRO A 186 -14.29 0.16 -19.42
N ASP A 187 -14.20 0.32 -18.10
CA ASP A 187 -15.32 0.70 -17.24
C ASP A 187 -15.21 2.17 -16.77
N PRO A 188 -15.86 3.12 -17.48
CA PRO A 188 -15.79 4.53 -17.10
C PRO A 188 -16.49 4.83 -15.78
N ILE A 189 -17.39 3.97 -15.29
CA ILE A 189 -18.04 4.16 -13.99
C ILE A 189 -17.01 4.04 -12.88
N SER A 190 -16.15 3.02 -12.98
CA SER A 190 -15.10 2.74 -11.99
C SER A 190 -13.86 3.60 -12.19
N PHE A 191 -13.47 3.89 -13.44
CA PHE A 191 -12.16 4.47 -13.77
C PHE A 191 -12.20 5.85 -14.46
N GLY A 192 -13.41 6.34 -14.76
CA GLY A 192 -13.59 7.56 -15.53
C GLY A 192 -13.35 7.35 -17.02
N PRO A 193 -13.76 8.32 -17.86
CA PRO A 193 -13.66 8.20 -19.32
C PRO A 193 -12.28 8.58 -19.88
N TYR A 194 -11.36 9.01 -19.02
CA TYR A 194 -10.11 9.66 -19.40
C TYR A 194 -8.95 8.66 -19.54
N PRO A 195 -7.91 8.98 -20.33
CA PRO A 195 -6.62 8.34 -20.19
C PRO A 195 -6.16 8.33 -18.72
N ILE A 196 -5.62 7.20 -18.28
CA ILE A 196 -5.24 6.96 -16.88
C ILE A 196 -3.73 6.86 -16.75
N ASN A 197 -3.17 7.35 -15.65
CA ASN A 197 -1.78 7.07 -15.35
C ASN A 197 -1.66 5.76 -14.55
N ARG A 198 -0.73 4.88 -14.94
CA ARG A 198 -0.47 3.59 -14.28
C ARG A 198 0.91 3.56 -13.67
N ALA A 199 1.01 3.13 -12.42
CA ALA A 199 2.30 2.78 -11.79
C ALA A 199 2.80 1.46 -12.40
N ILE A 200 3.97 1.51 -13.04
CA ILE A 200 4.50 0.39 -13.83
C ILE A 200 5.48 -0.45 -13.03
N GLN A 201 6.43 0.19 -12.35
CA GLN A 201 7.48 -0.50 -11.61
C GLN A 201 7.88 0.31 -10.38
N GLY A 202 8.00 -0.37 -9.24
CA GLY A 202 8.59 0.20 -8.03
C GLY A 202 10.11 0.29 -8.13
N ILE A 203 10.68 1.44 -7.76
CA ILE A 203 12.11 1.72 -7.80
C ILE A 203 12.71 1.69 -6.39
N THR A 204 12.03 2.30 -5.41
CA THR A 204 12.45 2.30 -4.00
C THR A 204 11.25 2.44 -3.07
N GLY A 205 11.47 2.29 -1.76
CA GLY A 205 10.42 2.27 -0.74
C GLY A 205 9.58 0.98 -0.78
N ASN A 206 8.40 1.02 -0.18
CA ASN A 206 7.42 -0.07 -0.22
C ASN A 206 6.99 -0.41 -1.65
N ALA A 207 6.99 0.57 -2.54
CA ALA A 207 6.73 0.39 -3.95
C ALA A 207 7.65 -0.66 -4.59
N ALA A 208 8.93 -0.69 -4.25
CA ALA A 208 9.88 -1.67 -4.79
C ALA A 208 9.60 -3.11 -4.31
N ILE A 209 8.85 -3.28 -3.23
CA ILE A 209 8.45 -4.59 -2.72
C ILE A 209 7.24 -5.09 -3.50
N VAL A 210 6.23 -4.23 -3.71
CA VAL A 210 4.92 -4.67 -4.18
C VAL A 210 4.62 -4.34 -5.64
N ILE A 211 5.09 -3.21 -6.17
CA ILE A 211 4.70 -2.78 -7.52
C ILE A 211 5.40 -3.63 -8.58
N SER A 212 4.64 -4.10 -9.58
CA SER A 212 5.03 -4.98 -10.71
C SER A 212 5.12 -6.48 -10.43
N SER A 213 5.20 -6.89 -9.16
CA SER A 213 5.35 -8.28 -8.73
C SER A 213 4.16 -8.80 -7.92
N ILE A 214 3.56 -7.95 -7.09
CA ILE A 214 2.48 -8.30 -6.15
C ILE A 214 1.24 -7.45 -6.42
N ARG A 215 1.43 -6.16 -6.76
CA ARG A 215 0.39 -5.19 -7.08
C ARG A 215 0.73 -4.48 -8.39
N ASP A 216 0.06 -4.81 -9.48
CA ASP A 216 0.27 -4.23 -10.83
C ASP A 216 -0.92 -3.36 -11.32
N GLY A 217 -1.94 -3.22 -10.49
CA GLY A 217 -3.18 -2.48 -10.74
C GLY A 217 -3.25 -1.08 -10.16
N ILE A 218 -2.14 -0.46 -9.73
CA ILE A 218 -2.16 0.87 -9.12
C ILE A 218 -2.27 1.96 -10.21
N LEU A 219 -3.39 2.66 -10.19
CA LEU A 219 -3.76 3.69 -11.17
C LEU A 219 -3.93 5.05 -10.48
N MET A 220 -3.79 6.13 -11.25
CA MET A 220 -4.33 7.45 -10.88
C MET A 220 -5.49 7.78 -11.81
N HIS A 221 -6.68 7.87 -11.24
CA HIS A 221 -7.93 7.97 -11.99
C HIS A 221 -9.06 8.60 -11.16
N THR A 222 -10.21 8.79 -11.80
CA THR A 222 -11.47 9.19 -11.17
C THR A 222 -12.48 8.04 -11.28
N GLY A 223 -13.69 8.20 -10.75
CA GLY A 223 -14.86 7.42 -11.18
C GLY A 223 -16.03 8.36 -11.50
N GLU A 224 -17.18 7.79 -11.88
CA GLU A 224 -18.44 8.53 -11.95
C GLU A 224 -19.02 8.84 -10.56
N TRP A 225 -18.65 8.04 -9.56
CA TRP A 225 -19.05 8.13 -8.14
C TRP A 225 -20.47 8.67 -7.93
N PRO A 226 -21.50 7.84 -8.16
CA PRO A 226 -22.90 8.28 -8.10
C PRO A 226 -23.24 8.99 -6.78
N ASN A 227 -23.82 10.19 -6.88
CA ASN A 227 -24.21 11.05 -5.75
C ASN A 227 -23.05 11.66 -4.94
N TRP A 228 -21.81 11.51 -5.39
CA TRP A 228 -20.68 12.21 -4.80
C TRP A 228 -20.62 13.68 -5.27
N THR A 229 -20.11 14.56 -4.41
CA THR A 229 -19.79 15.95 -4.77
C THR A 229 -18.43 16.34 -4.21
N PRO A 230 -17.72 17.34 -4.76
CA PRO A 230 -16.44 17.81 -4.25
C PRO A 230 -16.43 18.30 -2.79
N SER A 231 -17.60 18.43 -2.16
CA SER A 231 -17.73 18.75 -0.72
C SER A 231 -17.62 17.54 0.20
N GLN A 232 -17.65 16.33 -0.37
CA GLN A 232 -17.55 15.05 0.31
C GLN A 232 -16.17 14.43 0.05
N PRO A 233 -15.64 13.64 0.99
CA PRO A 233 -14.44 12.86 0.72
C PRO A 233 -14.63 11.95 -0.48
N MET A 234 -13.62 11.86 -1.35
CA MET A 234 -13.53 10.88 -2.43
C MET A 234 -13.76 9.46 -1.88
N PRO A 235 -14.45 8.58 -2.62
CA PRO A 235 -14.60 7.19 -2.20
C PRO A 235 -13.27 6.47 -2.07
N ASN A 236 -13.25 5.42 -1.25
CA ASN A 236 -12.13 4.49 -1.19
C ASN A 236 -11.92 3.80 -2.55
N SER A 237 -10.67 3.50 -2.87
CA SER A 237 -10.29 2.71 -4.03
C SER A 237 -9.86 1.30 -3.58
N HIS A 238 -9.45 0.46 -4.52
CA HIS A 238 -8.71 -0.79 -4.26
C HIS A 238 -7.19 -0.53 -4.21
N GLY A 239 -6.79 0.65 -3.69
CA GLY A 239 -5.39 1.09 -3.59
C GLY A 239 -4.90 2.06 -4.65
N CYS A 240 -5.76 2.43 -5.61
CA CYS A 240 -5.48 3.48 -6.58
C CYS A 240 -5.45 4.89 -5.95
N VAL A 241 -4.83 5.83 -6.67
CA VAL A 241 -4.88 7.26 -6.39
C VAL A 241 -6.15 7.84 -7.03
N HIS A 242 -7.14 8.14 -6.22
CA HIS A 242 -8.34 8.84 -6.68
C HIS A 242 -8.08 10.34 -6.74
N GLY A 243 -8.48 10.98 -7.83
CA GLY A 243 -8.57 12.44 -7.97
C GLY A 243 -9.93 12.85 -8.54
N HIS A 244 -10.31 14.12 -8.40
CA HIS A 244 -11.59 14.58 -8.93
C HIS A 244 -11.66 14.46 -10.47
N PRO A 245 -12.85 14.26 -11.06
CA PRO A 245 -12.98 14.11 -12.52
C PRO A 245 -12.35 15.24 -13.32
N THR A 246 -12.56 16.49 -12.91
CA THR A 246 -12.00 17.68 -13.58
C THR A 246 -10.49 17.75 -13.48
N ASP A 247 -9.93 17.30 -12.36
CA ASP A 247 -8.49 17.34 -12.11
C ASP A 247 -7.78 16.24 -12.93
N ILE A 248 -8.35 15.04 -13.00
CA ILE A 248 -7.83 13.94 -13.83
C ILE A 248 -7.89 14.29 -15.32
N ASP A 249 -8.97 14.93 -15.78
CA ASP A 249 -9.07 15.46 -17.16
C ASP A 249 -7.99 16.52 -17.45
N GLN A 250 -7.74 17.41 -16.48
CA GLN A 250 -6.72 18.43 -16.62
C GLN A 250 -5.32 17.82 -16.63
N VAL A 251 -5.03 16.83 -15.78
CA VAL A 251 -3.76 16.09 -15.78
C VAL A 251 -3.51 15.47 -17.15
N GLN A 252 -4.44 14.64 -17.66
CA GLN A 252 -4.21 13.98 -18.95
C GLN A 252 -4.07 14.98 -20.10
N THR A 253 -4.79 16.11 -20.05
CA THR A 253 -4.67 17.19 -21.03
C THR A 253 -3.28 17.84 -20.98
N ILE A 254 -2.78 18.19 -19.79
CA ILE A 254 -1.43 18.76 -19.62
C ILE A 254 -0.38 17.79 -20.16
N LEU A 255 -0.44 16.53 -19.74
CA LEU A 255 0.52 15.51 -20.14
C LEU A 255 0.54 15.33 -21.66
N SER A 256 -0.62 15.13 -22.29
CA SER A 256 -0.71 14.84 -23.72
C SER A 256 -0.46 16.05 -24.61
N THR A 257 -0.98 17.23 -24.26
CA THR A 257 -0.98 18.40 -25.14
C THR A 257 0.18 19.38 -24.88
N GLN A 258 0.67 19.48 -23.65
CA GLN A 258 1.73 20.42 -23.28
C GLN A 258 3.09 19.74 -23.18
N LEU A 259 3.13 18.54 -22.60
CA LEU A 259 4.38 17.79 -22.41
C LEU A 259 4.65 16.76 -23.51
N ASN A 260 3.70 16.57 -24.45
CA ASN A 260 3.77 15.55 -25.51
C ASN A 260 3.98 14.12 -24.99
N VAL A 261 3.46 13.82 -23.80
CA VAL A 261 3.44 12.45 -23.27
C VAL A 261 2.54 11.60 -24.17
N ALA A 262 3.09 10.52 -24.72
CA ALA A 262 2.31 9.63 -25.56
C ALA A 262 1.30 8.86 -24.72
N ILE A 263 0.04 8.82 -25.15
CA ILE A 263 -0.96 7.93 -24.58
C ILE A 263 -0.67 6.51 -25.10
N ARG A 264 -0.26 5.61 -24.21
CA ARG A 264 0.02 4.20 -24.53
C ARG A 264 -1.25 3.39 -24.61
N GLN A 265 -1.21 2.26 -25.32
CA GLN A 265 -2.30 1.30 -25.24
C GLN A 265 -2.33 0.70 -23.83
N ASN A 266 -3.50 0.71 -23.18
CA ASN A 266 -3.63 0.12 -21.86
C ASN A 266 -3.39 -1.39 -21.91
N THR A 267 -2.56 -1.88 -20.99
CA THR A 267 -2.23 -3.31 -20.85
C THR A 267 -3.20 -4.04 -19.93
N TYR A 268 -4.08 -3.31 -19.22
CA TYR A 268 -5.01 -3.87 -18.23
C TYR A 268 -4.28 -4.68 -17.14
N GLY A 269 -3.10 -4.21 -16.72
CA GLY A 269 -2.24 -4.90 -15.75
C GLY A 269 -1.32 -5.96 -16.35
N ALA A 270 -1.46 -6.32 -17.64
CA ALA A 270 -0.61 -7.36 -18.22
C ALA A 270 0.88 -7.02 -18.18
N MET A 271 1.67 -7.99 -17.70
CA MET A 271 3.14 -7.94 -17.60
C MET A 271 3.80 -8.92 -18.59
N PRO A 272 4.99 -8.60 -19.15
CA PRO A 272 5.76 -7.39 -18.91
C PRO A 272 5.15 -6.16 -19.61
N TYR A 273 5.28 -4.99 -18.98
CA TYR A 273 4.92 -3.73 -19.62
C TYR A 273 5.83 -3.47 -20.83
N THR A 274 5.24 -3.17 -21.99
CA THR A 274 5.95 -3.18 -23.29
C THR A 274 6.44 -1.81 -23.75
N HIS A 275 6.21 -0.77 -22.95
CA HIS A 275 6.61 0.59 -23.25
C HIS A 275 7.62 1.10 -22.23
N GLN A 276 8.44 2.08 -22.64
CA GLN A 276 9.26 2.83 -21.70
C GLN A 276 8.38 3.88 -21.01
N PRO A 277 8.23 3.83 -19.67
CA PRO A 277 7.42 4.80 -18.93
C PRO A 277 7.95 6.23 -19.12
N GLN A 278 7.04 7.20 -19.23
CA GLN A 278 7.39 8.59 -19.54
C GLN A 278 7.38 9.51 -18.33
N GLY A 279 6.95 9.04 -17.16
CA GLY A 279 6.95 9.80 -15.92
C GLY A 279 7.32 8.99 -14.69
N ILE A 280 7.27 9.68 -13.55
CA ILE A 280 7.55 9.15 -12.23
C ILE A 280 6.40 9.50 -11.28
N LEU A 281 6.03 8.56 -10.43
CA LEU A 281 5.14 8.77 -9.30
C LEU A 281 5.97 8.64 -8.01
N SER A 282 5.84 9.62 -7.13
CA SER A 282 6.50 9.65 -5.83
C SER A 282 5.44 9.81 -4.74
N ILE A 283 5.33 8.81 -3.87
CA ILE A 283 4.40 8.80 -2.75
C ILE A 283 5.21 8.79 -1.46
N GLU A 284 5.12 9.86 -0.69
CA GLU A 284 5.97 10.10 0.48
C GLU A 284 5.14 10.16 1.77
N LEU A 285 5.51 9.36 2.77
CA LEU A 285 4.94 9.46 4.10
C LEU A 285 5.47 10.72 4.81
N ILE A 286 4.58 11.58 5.31
CA ILE A 286 4.94 12.90 5.88
C ILE A 286 4.69 13.06 7.38
N ASP A 287 4.11 12.06 8.05
CA ASP A 287 3.83 12.04 9.49
C ASP A 287 4.56 10.92 10.24
#